data_AF-A0A235EPS1-F1
#
_entry.id   AF-A0A235EPS1-F1
#
_cell.length_a   1.000
_cell.length_b   1.000
_cell.length_c   1.000
_cell.angle_alpha   90.00
_cell.angle_beta   90.00
_cell.angle_gamma   90.00
#
_symmetry.space_group_name_H-M   'P 1'
#
loop_
_entity.id
_entity.type
_entity.pdbx_description
1 polymer ?
#
loop_
_entity_poly.entity_id
_entity_poly.type
_entity_poly.pdbx_seq_one_letter_code
_entity_poly.pdbx_strand_id
1 'polypeptide(L)'
;MTAAAQQPLLLGCDFSSSPTRRKPIVLALGQRQGARVALTALQPFDTLAAFGQWLAQPGDWVGGFDLPFGLPRELVQALGWPTDWHACMQHYRSLSREQIRAQFAAFCDARPVGGKFAHRATDGPAGSSPSMKWVNPPVAYMLHAGLPLLLDADVHLPGLRAGDPRRVALEAYPGLLAREVLQRRSYKSDDRAKQTPDRLIARKDLVNTLELGQTRLGLRLKLSHAQRDALVQDASGDSLDAVLCLLQAAWAEQRHAEGNALYGLPPGLDPLEGWIVTAEKP
;
A
#
# COMPACT_ATOMS: atom_id res chain seq x y z
N MET A 1 -25.78 -22.63 -18.08
CA MET A 1 -25.15 -21.29 -18.15
C MET A 1 -24.68 -20.95 -16.75
N THR A 2 -23.45 -21.28 -16.42
CA THR A 2 -22.80 -20.77 -15.20
C THR A 2 -22.70 -19.26 -15.36
N ALA A 3 -23.35 -18.49 -14.49
CA ALA A 3 -23.13 -17.05 -14.42
C ALA A 3 -21.62 -16.85 -14.30
N ALA A 4 -21.02 -16.13 -15.24
CA ALA A 4 -19.62 -15.73 -15.10
C ALA A 4 -19.52 -14.98 -13.77
N ALA A 5 -18.71 -15.50 -12.84
CA ALA A 5 -18.48 -14.82 -11.58
C ALA A 5 -18.02 -13.39 -11.92
N GLN A 6 -18.77 -12.41 -11.43
CA GLN A 6 -18.50 -11.01 -11.72
C GLN A 6 -17.13 -10.70 -11.11
N GLN A 7 -16.18 -10.26 -11.94
CA GLN A 7 -14.83 -9.98 -11.45
C GLN A 7 -14.90 -8.81 -10.45
N PRO A 8 -14.19 -8.90 -9.32
CA PRO A 8 -14.21 -7.85 -8.31
C PRO A 8 -13.64 -6.54 -8.89
N LEU A 9 -14.11 -5.42 -8.35
CA LEU A 9 -13.46 -4.14 -8.59
C LEU A 9 -12.03 -4.20 -8.01
N LEU A 10 -11.05 -3.69 -8.74
CA LEU A 10 -9.70 -3.55 -8.23
C LEU A 10 -9.47 -2.11 -7.79
N LEU A 11 -8.76 -1.94 -6.68
CA LEU A 11 -8.33 -0.64 -6.22
C LEU A 11 -6.84 -0.62 -5.85
N GLY A 12 -6.20 0.51 -6.06
CA GLY A 12 -4.89 0.84 -5.54
C GLY A 12 -4.93 2.18 -4.81
N CYS A 13 -4.35 2.24 -3.62
CA CYS A 13 -4.42 3.41 -2.76
C CYS A 13 -3.03 3.97 -2.50
N ASP A 14 -2.77 5.20 -2.95
CA ASP A 14 -1.69 6.03 -2.40
C ASP A 14 -2.22 6.77 -1.16
N PHE A 15 -1.71 6.43 0.01
CA PHE A 15 -2.29 6.86 1.28
C PHE A 15 -1.52 8.01 1.92
N SER A 16 -2.26 9.02 2.38
CA SER A 16 -1.75 10.11 3.20
C SER A 16 -2.36 10.05 4.60
N SER A 17 -1.53 10.09 5.65
CA SER A 17 -1.98 10.12 7.04
C SER A 17 -2.61 11.46 7.46
N SER A 18 -2.50 12.49 6.63
CA SER A 18 -3.02 13.83 6.86
C SER A 18 -3.44 14.44 5.53
N PRO A 19 -4.48 13.88 4.90
CA PRO A 19 -4.89 14.29 3.57
C PRO A 19 -5.39 15.73 3.57
N THR A 20 -5.13 16.42 2.47
CA THR A 20 -5.63 17.77 2.16
C THR A 20 -5.84 17.87 0.66
N ARG A 21 -6.47 18.93 0.18
CA ARG A 21 -6.56 19.23 -1.27
C ARG A 21 -5.21 19.23 -2.00
N ARG A 22 -4.11 19.53 -1.32
CA ARG A 22 -2.76 19.57 -1.92
C ARG A 22 -2.03 18.22 -1.85
N LYS A 23 -2.48 17.32 -0.98
CA LYS A 23 -1.92 15.98 -0.78
C LYS A 23 -3.06 15.04 -0.37
N PRO A 24 -3.95 14.69 -1.31
CA PRO A 24 -5.09 13.85 -1.00
C PRO A 24 -4.63 12.40 -0.78
N ILE A 25 -5.54 11.55 -0.34
CA ILE A 25 -5.44 10.10 -0.61
C ILE A 25 -5.92 9.89 -2.04
N VAL A 26 -5.24 9.07 -2.84
CA VAL A 26 -5.65 8.79 -4.22
C VAL A 26 -5.99 7.31 -4.37
N LEU A 27 -7.22 7.02 -4.82
CA LEU A 27 -7.63 5.69 -5.27
C LEU A 27 -7.56 5.58 -6.79
N ALA A 28 -6.79 4.62 -7.30
CA ALA A 28 -6.88 4.14 -8.66
C ALA A 28 -7.87 2.97 -8.70
N LEU A 29 -8.98 3.14 -9.41
CA LEU A 29 -9.99 2.11 -9.61
C LEU A 29 -9.78 1.42 -10.96
N GLY A 30 -9.95 0.11 -11.02
CA GLY A 30 -9.75 -0.63 -12.26
C GLY A 30 -10.40 -2.00 -12.30
N GLN A 31 -10.22 -2.67 -13.44
CA GLN A 31 -10.70 -4.03 -13.68
C GLN A 31 -9.64 -4.83 -14.40
N ARG A 32 -9.50 -6.12 -14.07
CA ARG A 32 -8.54 -7.03 -14.71
C ARG A 32 -9.24 -8.06 -15.59
N GLN A 33 -8.86 -8.12 -16.85
CA GLN A 33 -9.24 -9.20 -17.77
C GLN A 33 -7.98 -9.95 -18.24
N GLY A 34 -7.79 -11.17 -17.73
CA GLY A 34 -6.54 -11.91 -17.95
C GLY A 34 -5.34 -11.12 -17.40
N ALA A 35 -4.35 -10.85 -18.25
CA ALA A 35 -3.18 -10.03 -17.90
C ALA A 35 -3.42 -8.52 -18.03
N ARG A 36 -4.53 -8.07 -18.64
CA ARG A 36 -4.80 -6.65 -18.87
C ARG A 36 -5.51 -6.04 -17.68
N VAL A 37 -4.99 -4.94 -17.16
CA VAL A 37 -5.61 -4.13 -16.09
C VAL A 37 -6.02 -2.78 -16.67
N ALA A 38 -7.32 -2.52 -16.77
CA ALA A 38 -7.84 -1.24 -17.25
C ALA A 38 -8.06 -0.29 -16.07
N LEU A 39 -7.43 0.89 -16.11
CA LEU A 39 -7.73 1.97 -15.18
C LEU A 39 -9.08 2.60 -15.56
N THR A 40 -10.04 2.61 -14.64
CA THR A 40 -11.36 3.20 -14.86
C THR A 40 -11.43 4.63 -14.32
N ALA A 41 -10.89 4.86 -13.12
CA ALA A 41 -10.94 6.17 -12.48
C ALA A 41 -9.75 6.42 -11.54
N LEU A 42 -9.44 7.69 -11.34
CA LEU A 42 -8.62 8.18 -10.24
C LEU A 42 -9.53 9.03 -9.34
N GLN A 43 -9.63 8.66 -8.07
CA GLN A 43 -10.54 9.30 -7.12
C GLN A 43 -9.74 9.85 -5.93
N PRO A 44 -9.62 11.18 -5.80
CA PRO A 44 -8.96 11.81 -4.67
C PRO A 44 -9.89 11.95 -3.46
N PHE A 45 -9.32 11.89 -2.26
CA PHE A 45 -9.99 12.17 -0.99
C PHE A 45 -9.17 13.16 -0.17
N ASP A 46 -9.77 14.31 0.12
CA ASP A 46 -9.13 15.38 0.89
C ASP A 46 -9.20 15.16 2.40
N THR A 47 -9.96 14.16 2.87
CA THR A 47 -10.16 13.89 4.31
C THR A 47 -10.17 12.38 4.58
N LEU A 48 -9.70 11.98 5.76
CA LEU A 48 -9.81 10.60 6.24
C LEU A 48 -11.27 10.15 6.38
N ALA A 49 -12.17 11.06 6.77
CA ALA A 49 -13.59 10.75 6.91
C ALA A 49 -14.24 10.37 5.58
N ALA A 50 -13.99 11.12 4.50
CA ALA A 50 -14.52 10.80 3.18
C ALA A 50 -13.98 9.47 2.65
N PHE A 51 -12.70 9.18 2.90
CA PHE A 51 -12.10 7.90 2.54
C PHE A 51 -12.70 6.73 3.33
N GLY A 52 -12.86 6.87 4.65
CA GLY A 52 -13.50 5.87 5.50
C GLY A 52 -14.96 5.61 5.10
N GLN A 53 -15.72 6.65 4.75
CA GLN A 53 -17.08 6.50 4.24
C GLN A 53 -17.12 5.69 2.94
N TRP A 54 -16.14 5.87 2.05
CA TRP A 54 -16.03 5.08 0.82
C TRP A 54 -15.73 3.61 1.11
N LEU A 55 -14.78 3.33 2.01
CA LEU A 55 -14.44 1.95 2.42
C LEU A 55 -15.62 1.19 3.04
N ALA A 56 -16.48 1.91 3.79
CA ALA A 56 -17.66 1.36 4.44
C ALA A 56 -18.81 1.04 3.47
N GLN A 57 -18.75 1.50 2.22
CA GLN A 57 -19.79 1.18 1.25
C GLN A 57 -19.80 -0.33 0.92
N PRO A 58 -20.98 -0.95 0.78
CA PRO A 58 -21.08 -2.31 0.28
C PRO A 58 -20.46 -2.42 -1.12
N GLY A 59 -19.69 -3.46 -1.36
CA GLY A 59 -19.04 -3.67 -2.65
C GLY A 59 -18.27 -4.98 -2.68
N ASP A 60 -17.87 -5.38 -3.89
CA ASP A 60 -16.94 -6.48 -4.10
C ASP A 60 -15.64 -5.91 -4.68
N TRP A 61 -14.58 -5.91 -3.90
CA TRP A 61 -13.29 -5.36 -4.31
C TRP A 61 -12.08 -6.03 -3.67
N VAL A 62 -10.97 -6.01 -4.41
CA VAL A 62 -9.62 -6.36 -3.92
C VAL A 62 -8.71 -5.14 -4.07
N GLY A 63 -8.04 -4.77 -2.98
CA GLY A 63 -7.33 -3.50 -2.86
C GLY A 63 -5.90 -3.61 -2.38
N GLY A 64 -4.99 -2.90 -3.04
CA GLY A 64 -3.62 -2.69 -2.60
C GLY A 64 -3.48 -1.30 -1.95
N PHE A 65 -2.94 -1.23 -0.74
CA PHE A 65 -2.85 0.03 0.02
C PHE A 65 -1.40 0.36 0.38
N ASP A 66 -0.93 1.56 0.01
CA ASP A 66 0.38 2.10 0.40
C ASP A 66 0.36 2.60 1.85
N LEU A 67 0.16 1.68 2.79
CA LEU A 67 0.38 1.87 4.22
C LEU A 67 0.67 0.51 4.86
N PRO A 68 1.46 0.44 5.92
CA PRO A 68 1.72 -0.82 6.61
C PRO A 68 0.45 -1.36 7.28
N PHE A 69 0.34 -2.68 7.45
CA PHE A 69 -0.72 -3.34 8.21
C PHE A 69 -0.25 -3.89 9.57
N GLY A 70 1.02 -3.70 9.92
CA GLY A 70 1.58 -4.17 11.19
C GLY A 70 2.82 -3.40 11.63
N LEU A 71 3.23 -3.66 12.87
CA LEU A 71 4.46 -3.13 13.47
C LEU A 71 5.53 -4.23 13.53
N PRO A 72 6.83 -3.89 13.65
CA PRO A 72 7.86 -4.88 13.90
C PRO A 72 7.58 -5.63 15.21
N ARG A 73 7.63 -6.96 15.18
CA ARG A 73 7.41 -7.81 16.36
C ARG A 73 8.35 -7.43 17.50
N GLU A 74 9.61 -7.18 17.18
CA GLU A 74 10.63 -6.76 18.16
C GLU A 74 10.19 -5.50 18.93
N LEU A 75 9.60 -4.52 18.24
CA LEU A 75 9.09 -3.29 18.86
C LEU A 75 7.89 -3.59 19.77
N VAL A 76 6.91 -4.35 19.27
CA VAL A 76 5.70 -4.71 20.03
C VAL A 76 6.07 -5.44 21.33
N GLN A 77 7.00 -6.39 21.25
CA GLN A 77 7.48 -7.14 22.41
C GLN A 77 8.25 -6.25 23.40
N ALA A 78 9.14 -5.40 22.92
CA ALA A 78 9.93 -4.51 23.78
C ALA A 78 9.07 -3.48 24.54
N LEU A 79 7.97 -3.03 23.92
CA LEU A 79 7.03 -2.11 24.57
C LEU A 79 6.02 -2.83 25.49
N GLY A 80 6.06 -4.17 25.56
CA GLY A 80 5.12 -4.97 26.34
C GLY A 80 3.68 -4.87 25.83
N TRP A 81 3.50 -4.60 24.54
CA TRP A 81 2.17 -4.52 23.91
C TRP A 81 1.62 -5.93 23.60
N PRO A 82 0.29 -6.06 23.37
CA PRO A 82 -0.29 -7.35 22.97
C PRO A 82 0.34 -7.90 21.69
N THR A 83 0.57 -9.22 21.63
CA THR A 83 1.17 -9.89 20.47
C THR A 83 0.15 -10.58 19.56
N ASP A 84 -1.12 -10.62 19.95
CA ASP A 84 -2.24 -10.83 19.04
C ASP A 84 -2.41 -9.59 18.15
N TRP A 85 -2.54 -9.78 16.84
CA TRP A 85 -2.56 -8.67 15.88
C TRP A 85 -3.71 -7.70 16.14
N HIS A 86 -4.94 -8.21 16.32
CA HIS A 86 -6.09 -7.34 16.49
C HIS A 86 -6.02 -6.57 17.81
N ALA A 87 -5.65 -7.24 18.90
CA ALA A 87 -5.43 -6.58 20.19
C ALA A 87 -4.30 -5.53 20.12
N CYS A 88 -3.21 -5.83 19.41
CA CYS A 88 -2.11 -4.89 19.19
C CYS A 88 -2.58 -3.64 18.43
N MET A 89 -3.36 -3.82 17.36
CA MET A 89 -3.84 -2.71 16.53
C MET A 89 -4.90 -1.88 17.26
N GLN A 90 -5.74 -2.48 18.10
CA GLN A 90 -6.67 -1.74 18.97
C GLN A 90 -5.92 -0.92 20.04
N HIS A 91 -4.89 -1.50 20.65
CA HIS A 91 -4.00 -0.76 21.56
C HIS A 91 -3.33 0.41 20.82
N TYR A 92 -2.75 0.16 19.65
CA TYR A 92 -2.08 1.18 18.84
C TYR A 92 -3.03 2.33 18.45
N ARG A 93 -4.26 2.02 18.06
CA ARG A 93 -5.33 3.00 17.76
C ARG A 93 -5.66 3.92 18.94
N SER A 94 -5.48 3.44 20.17
CA SER A 94 -5.81 4.23 21.38
C SER A 94 -4.79 5.32 21.72
N LEU A 95 -3.60 5.26 21.10
CA LEU A 95 -2.49 6.17 21.40
C LEU A 95 -2.58 7.46 20.58
N SER A 96 -2.17 8.58 21.17
CA SER A 96 -1.95 9.81 20.41
C SER A 96 -0.66 9.73 19.58
N ARG A 97 -0.53 10.59 18.56
CA ARG A 97 0.72 10.67 17.76
C ARG A 97 1.93 11.03 18.63
N GLU A 98 1.72 11.86 19.66
CA GLU A 98 2.74 12.24 20.64
C GLU A 98 3.16 11.02 21.48
N GLN A 99 2.21 10.22 21.95
CA GLN A 99 2.49 8.99 22.70
C GLN A 99 3.22 7.95 21.84
N ILE A 100 2.83 7.79 20.57
CA ILE A 100 3.51 6.92 19.61
C ILE A 100 4.96 7.38 19.42
N ARG A 101 5.16 8.65 19.11
CA ARG A 101 6.49 9.23 18.91
C ARG A 101 7.36 9.06 20.15
N ALA A 102 6.83 9.34 21.34
CA ALA A 102 7.58 9.24 22.59
C ALA A 102 8.03 7.81 22.85
N GLN A 103 7.12 6.83 22.72
CA GLN A 103 7.46 5.41 22.93
C GLN A 103 8.47 4.90 21.89
N PHE A 104 8.28 5.24 20.61
CA PHE A 104 9.19 4.77 19.55
C PHE A 104 10.55 5.46 19.62
N ALA A 105 10.61 6.72 20.02
CA ALA A 105 11.87 7.41 20.28
C ALA A 105 12.62 6.77 21.46
N ALA A 106 11.94 6.52 22.58
CA ALA A 106 12.54 5.85 23.74
C ALA A 106 13.08 4.45 23.39
N PHE A 107 12.33 3.68 22.58
CA PHE A 107 12.81 2.40 22.04
C PHE A 107 14.08 2.57 21.19
N CYS A 108 14.10 3.54 20.28
CA CYS A 108 15.26 3.82 19.44
C CYS A 108 16.50 4.26 20.26
N ASP A 109 16.31 5.09 21.28
CA ASP A 109 17.39 5.64 22.11
C ASP A 109 18.04 4.58 23.00
N ALA A 110 17.32 3.51 23.35
CA ALA A 110 17.84 2.38 24.11
C ALA A 110 18.66 1.38 23.26
N ARG A 111 18.74 1.56 21.92
CA ARG A 111 19.35 0.57 21.02
C ARG A 111 20.82 0.87 20.70
N PRO A 112 21.62 -0.18 20.41
CA PRO A 112 22.98 -0.01 19.93
C PRO A 112 23.07 0.80 18.63
N VAL A 113 24.21 1.46 18.44
CA VAL A 113 24.54 2.15 17.18
C VAL A 113 24.49 1.16 16.02
N GLY A 114 23.86 1.56 14.90
CA GLY A 114 23.73 0.75 13.69
C GLY A 114 22.42 -0.03 13.56
N GLY A 115 21.61 -0.12 14.63
CA GLY A 115 20.33 -0.83 14.63
C GLY A 115 19.14 0.02 15.09
N LYS A 116 19.11 1.32 14.76
CA LYS A 116 18.19 2.29 15.38
C LYS A 116 16.71 1.90 15.29
N PHE A 117 16.25 1.37 14.15
CA PHE A 117 14.87 0.95 13.96
C PHE A 117 14.77 -0.57 13.97
N ALA A 118 13.67 -1.10 14.52
CA ALA A 118 13.24 -2.47 14.27
C ALA A 118 12.56 -2.55 12.89
N HIS A 119 12.69 -3.70 12.26
CA HIS A 119 12.16 -3.97 10.92
C HIS A 119 11.27 -5.21 10.96
N ARG A 120 10.21 -5.20 10.17
CA ARG A 120 9.44 -6.42 9.88
C ARG A 120 10.23 -7.29 8.92
N ALA A 121 9.94 -8.59 8.92
CA ALA A 121 10.53 -9.54 7.99
C ALA A 121 10.32 -9.15 6.52
N THR A 122 9.18 -8.51 6.20
CA THR A 122 8.87 -8.04 4.84
C THR A 122 9.61 -6.78 4.42
N ASP A 123 10.16 -5.98 5.34
CA ASP A 123 10.67 -4.64 5.01
C ASP A 123 11.97 -4.72 4.19
N GLY A 124 12.83 -5.69 4.49
CA GLY A 124 14.06 -5.96 3.75
C GLY A 124 13.81 -6.37 2.30
N PRO A 125 13.08 -7.48 2.05
CA PRO A 125 12.72 -7.91 0.70
C PRO A 125 11.96 -6.84 -0.10
N ALA A 126 11.08 -6.06 0.55
CA ALA A 126 10.37 -4.98 -0.11
C ALA A 126 11.23 -3.73 -0.35
N GLY A 127 12.34 -3.56 0.37
CA GLY A 127 13.10 -2.31 0.45
C GLY A 127 12.24 -1.13 0.93
N SER A 128 11.32 -1.38 1.86
CA SER A 128 10.45 -0.36 2.45
C SER A 128 11.11 0.33 3.64
N SER A 129 10.54 1.45 4.08
CA SER A 129 10.87 2.01 5.39
C SER A 129 10.21 1.19 6.49
N PRO A 130 10.84 1.02 7.66
CA PRO A 130 10.22 0.29 8.77
C PRO A 130 8.93 0.99 9.21
N SER A 131 7.89 0.21 9.52
CA SER A 131 6.56 0.76 9.85
C SER A 131 6.53 1.58 11.13
N MET A 132 7.56 1.47 11.98
CA MET A 132 7.75 2.31 13.16
C MET A 132 8.33 3.70 12.87
N LYS A 133 8.72 4.02 11.62
CA LYS A 133 9.32 5.32 11.29
C LYS A 133 8.25 6.42 11.31
N TRP A 134 8.46 7.49 12.09
CA TRP A 134 7.51 8.60 12.21
C TRP A 134 7.90 9.87 11.43
N VAL A 135 8.99 9.82 10.65
CA VAL A 135 9.49 10.96 9.87
C VAL A 135 10.08 10.53 8.52
N ASN A 136 9.63 11.17 7.44
CA ASN A 136 10.20 11.10 6.08
C ASN A 136 10.56 9.69 5.58
N PRO A 137 9.58 8.84 5.22
CA PRO A 137 8.13 9.03 5.36
C PRO A 137 7.61 8.69 6.78
N PRO A 138 6.47 9.26 7.21
CA PRO A 138 5.89 9.02 8.54
C PRO A 138 5.00 7.76 8.56
N VAL A 139 5.60 6.61 8.24
CA VAL A 139 4.91 5.32 8.07
C VAL A 139 4.13 4.90 9.32
N ALA A 140 4.64 5.21 10.52
CA ALA A 140 3.94 4.97 11.78
C ALA A 140 2.59 5.72 11.83
N TYR A 141 2.54 6.96 11.34
CA TYR A 141 1.30 7.72 11.30
C TYR A 141 0.38 7.28 10.16
N MET A 142 0.94 6.71 9.08
CA MET A 142 0.14 6.08 8.02
C MET A 142 -0.59 4.86 8.55
N LEU A 143 0.09 3.97 9.28
CA LEU A 143 -0.52 2.85 10.00
C LEU A 143 -1.64 3.35 10.92
N HIS A 144 -1.31 4.34 11.77
CA HIS A 144 -2.21 4.84 12.81
C HIS A 144 -3.46 5.53 12.24
N ALA A 145 -3.34 6.19 11.09
CA ALA A 145 -4.47 6.89 10.47
C ALA A 145 -5.29 5.98 9.54
N GLY A 146 -4.65 5.06 8.82
CA GLY A 146 -5.29 4.28 7.76
C GLY A 146 -5.89 2.97 8.25
N LEU A 147 -5.16 2.20 9.07
CA LEU A 147 -5.60 0.87 9.48
C LEU A 147 -6.92 0.89 10.29
N PRO A 148 -7.18 1.86 11.20
CA PRO A 148 -8.48 1.95 11.85
C PRO A 148 -9.66 2.09 10.87
N LEU A 149 -9.48 2.77 9.74
CA LEU A 149 -10.54 2.91 8.72
C LEU A 149 -10.82 1.58 8.01
N LEU A 150 -9.79 0.76 7.79
CA LEU A 150 -9.95 -0.59 7.24
C LEU A 150 -10.66 -1.51 8.24
N LEU A 151 -10.29 -1.44 9.53
CA LEU A 151 -10.95 -2.18 10.60
C LEU A 151 -12.43 -1.80 10.76
N ASP A 152 -12.73 -0.49 10.77
CA ASP A 152 -14.09 0.02 10.90
C ASP A 152 -14.97 -0.35 9.69
N ALA A 153 -14.37 -0.52 8.51
CA ALA A 153 -15.05 -1.03 7.32
C ALA A 153 -15.21 -2.57 7.30
N ASP A 154 -14.67 -3.27 8.30
CA ASP A 154 -14.68 -4.73 8.43
C ASP A 154 -14.09 -5.47 7.21
N VAL A 155 -13.05 -4.92 6.59
CA VAL A 155 -12.42 -5.55 5.42
C VAL A 155 -11.66 -6.82 5.83
N HIS A 156 -11.59 -7.80 4.92
CA HIS A 156 -10.73 -8.96 5.09
C HIS A 156 -9.26 -8.58 4.83
N LEU A 157 -8.38 -8.93 5.77
CA LEU A 157 -6.93 -8.73 5.68
C LEU A 157 -6.26 -10.11 5.68
N PRO A 158 -5.96 -10.70 4.51
CA PRO A 158 -5.43 -12.06 4.41
C PRO A 158 -4.19 -12.26 5.29
N GLY A 159 -4.21 -13.31 6.12
CA GLY A 159 -3.13 -13.63 7.07
C GLY A 159 -3.13 -12.84 8.38
N LEU A 160 -3.95 -11.78 8.51
CA LEU A 160 -3.99 -10.91 9.70
C LEU A 160 -5.35 -10.91 10.40
N ARG A 161 -6.44 -10.71 9.66
CA ARG A 161 -7.81 -10.65 10.21
C ARG A 161 -8.86 -11.14 9.23
N ALA A 162 -9.73 -12.03 9.70
CA ALA A 162 -10.97 -12.39 9.03
C ALA A 162 -11.99 -11.23 9.18
N GLY A 163 -12.41 -10.67 8.04
CA GLY A 163 -13.49 -9.69 7.93
C GLY A 163 -14.41 -10.09 6.79
N ASP A 164 -15.08 -9.14 6.16
CA ASP A 164 -15.90 -9.34 4.96
C ASP A 164 -15.04 -9.83 3.78
N PRO A 165 -15.20 -11.08 3.32
CA PRO A 165 -14.38 -11.65 2.25
C PRO A 165 -14.63 -11.01 0.88
N ARG A 166 -15.68 -10.19 0.73
CA ARG A 166 -15.94 -9.43 -0.49
C ARG A 166 -15.12 -8.15 -0.58
N ARG A 167 -14.50 -7.72 0.52
CA ARG A 167 -13.72 -6.47 0.58
C ARG A 167 -12.35 -6.80 1.14
N VAL A 168 -11.38 -7.01 0.25
CA VAL A 168 -10.07 -7.56 0.59
C VAL A 168 -9.02 -6.48 0.52
N ALA A 169 -8.33 -6.22 1.63
CA ALA A 169 -7.24 -5.27 1.71
C ALA A 169 -5.89 -5.99 1.82
N LEU A 170 -4.95 -5.55 1.00
CA LEU A 170 -3.57 -6.03 0.95
C LEU A 170 -2.63 -4.84 1.14
N GLU A 171 -1.59 -5.03 1.96
CA GLU A 171 -0.52 -4.06 2.07
C GLU A 171 0.27 -4.08 0.75
N ALA A 172 0.33 -2.94 0.07
CA ALA A 172 1.08 -2.76 -1.18
C ALA A 172 2.19 -1.73 -0.96
N TYR A 173 3.21 -1.77 -1.82
CA TYR A 173 4.27 -0.77 -1.78
C TYR A 173 4.64 -0.35 -3.20
N PRO A 174 4.28 0.86 -3.65
CA PRO A 174 4.48 1.29 -5.03
C PRO A 174 5.96 1.37 -5.39
N GLY A 175 6.79 1.76 -4.41
CA GLY A 175 8.25 1.86 -4.56
C GLY A 175 8.92 0.54 -4.96
N LEU A 176 8.30 -0.60 -4.65
CA LEU A 176 8.80 -1.92 -5.05
C LEU A 176 8.80 -2.08 -6.57
N LEU A 177 7.64 -1.84 -7.20
CA LEU A 177 7.46 -1.97 -8.64
C LEU A 177 8.12 -0.82 -9.40
N ALA A 178 8.08 0.40 -8.87
CA ALA A 178 8.76 1.54 -9.48
C ALA A 178 10.28 1.32 -9.59
N ARG A 179 10.90 0.77 -8.54
CA ARG A 179 12.34 0.50 -8.49
C ARG A 179 12.78 -0.61 -9.46
N GLU A 180 11.93 -1.60 -9.71
CA GLU A 180 12.19 -2.62 -10.72
C GLU A 180 12.45 -2.00 -12.10
N VAL A 181 11.66 -0.98 -12.47
CA VAL A 181 11.75 -0.31 -13.77
C VAL A 181 12.80 0.81 -13.78
N LEU A 182 12.83 1.62 -12.72
CA LEU A 182 13.60 2.87 -12.69
C LEU A 182 14.95 2.75 -11.98
N GLN A 183 15.20 1.62 -11.32
CA GLN A 183 16.37 1.39 -10.49
C GLN A 183 16.51 2.50 -9.43
N ARG A 184 17.57 3.32 -9.53
CA ARG A 184 17.85 4.41 -8.58
C ARG A 184 17.20 5.74 -8.99
N ARG A 185 16.58 5.83 -10.17
CA ARG A 185 15.96 7.08 -10.65
C ARG A 185 14.68 7.36 -9.88
N SER A 186 14.56 8.59 -9.38
CA SER A 186 13.33 9.08 -8.77
C SER A 186 12.38 9.58 -9.87
N TYR A 187 11.09 9.27 -9.76
CA TYR A 187 10.05 9.78 -10.66
C TYR A 187 9.16 10.83 -10.00
N LYS A 188 9.28 11.04 -8.69
CA LYS A 188 8.40 11.92 -7.92
C LYS A 188 9.11 12.82 -6.92
N SER A 189 8.48 13.95 -6.58
CA SER A 189 8.91 14.84 -5.50
C SER A 189 7.80 15.80 -5.07
N ASP A 190 7.55 15.86 -3.76
CA ASP A 190 6.67 16.87 -3.13
C ASP A 190 7.28 18.28 -3.23
N ASP A 191 8.61 18.38 -3.31
CA ASP A 191 9.32 19.66 -3.49
C ASP A 191 9.26 20.09 -4.97
N ARG A 192 8.60 21.23 -5.23
CA ARG A 192 8.44 21.82 -6.57
C ARG A 192 9.78 22.12 -7.24
N ALA A 193 10.81 22.52 -6.49
CA ALA A 193 12.13 22.81 -7.05
C ALA A 193 12.81 21.53 -7.60
N LYS A 194 12.36 20.36 -7.15
CA LYS A 194 12.84 19.06 -7.59
C LYS A 194 11.96 18.43 -8.68
N GLN A 195 10.96 19.11 -9.20
CA GLN A 195 10.13 18.58 -10.30
C GLN A 195 10.84 18.79 -11.65
N THR A 196 11.88 17.99 -11.88
CA THR A 196 12.82 18.14 -13.01
C THR A 196 12.36 17.39 -14.28
N PRO A 197 12.90 17.77 -15.45
CA PRO A 197 12.71 17.01 -16.69
C PRO A 197 13.09 15.53 -16.58
N ASP A 198 14.14 15.20 -15.83
CA ASP A 198 14.56 13.80 -15.60
C ASP A 198 13.48 12.99 -14.87
N ARG A 199 12.80 13.58 -13.88
CA ARG A 199 11.67 12.92 -13.20
C ARG A 199 10.47 12.75 -14.14
N LEU A 200 10.23 13.71 -15.04
CA LEU A 200 9.21 13.57 -16.08
C LEU A 200 9.53 12.43 -17.04
N ILE A 201 10.79 12.28 -17.47
CA ILE A 201 11.25 11.16 -18.29
C ILE A 201 11.06 9.84 -17.53
N ALA A 202 11.46 9.78 -16.25
CA ALA A 202 11.25 8.59 -15.42
C ALA A 202 9.76 8.20 -15.30
N ARG A 203 8.84 9.16 -15.16
CA ARG A 203 7.40 8.87 -15.19
C ARG A 203 6.94 8.32 -16.55
N LYS A 204 7.43 8.88 -17.67
CA LYS A 204 7.12 8.38 -19.02
C LYS A 204 7.63 6.95 -19.22
N ASP A 205 8.87 6.67 -18.82
CA ASP A 205 9.47 5.34 -18.90
C ASP A 205 8.68 4.32 -18.07
N LEU A 206 8.32 4.71 -16.84
CA LEU A 206 7.54 3.86 -15.94
C LEU A 206 6.18 3.54 -16.55
N VAL A 207 5.40 4.55 -16.93
CA VAL A 207 4.08 4.36 -17.56
C VAL A 207 4.18 3.49 -18.82
N ASN A 208 5.16 3.76 -19.70
CA ASN A 208 5.38 2.96 -20.90
C ASN A 208 5.67 1.48 -20.57
N THR A 209 6.52 1.22 -19.58
CA THR A 209 6.86 -0.14 -19.14
C THR A 209 5.62 -0.87 -18.60
N LEU A 210 4.78 -0.18 -17.83
CA LEU A 210 3.51 -0.73 -17.34
C LEU A 210 2.53 -1.02 -18.49
N GLU A 211 2.43 -0.14 -19.49
CA GLU A 211 1.58 -0.34 -20.68
C GLU A 211 2.06 -1.46 -21.61
N LEU A 212 3.35 -1.81 -21.56
CA LEU A 212 3.94 -2.95 -22.27
C LEU A 212 3.87 -4.25 -21.45
N GLY A 213 3.57 -4.16 -20.15
CA GLY A 213 3.55 -5.29 -19.23
C GLY A 213 4.93 -5.90 -18.96
N GLN A 214 5.98 -5.08 -19.04
CA GLN A 214 7.38 -5.51 -18.89
C GLN A 214 7.83 -5.41 -17.42
N THR A 215 7.04 -5.99 -16.53
CA THR A 215 7.39 -6.17 -15.12
C THR A 215 7.24 -7.63 -14.74
N ARG A 216 7.85 -8.07 -13.64
CA ARG A 216 7.73 -9.44 -13.14
C ARG A 216 6.29 -9.84 -12.78
N LEU A 217 5.37 -8.87 -12.63
CA LEU A 217 3.96 -9.17 -12.39
C LEU A 217 3.27 -9.73 -13.63
N GLY A 218 3.83 -9.54 -14.84
CA GLY A 218 3.24 -10.02 -16.09
C GLY A 218 1.90 -9.37 -16.46
N LEU A 219 1.60 -8.21 -15.87
CA LEU A 219 0.36 -7.48 -16.07
C LEU A 219 0.57 -6.26 -16.97
N ARG A 220 -0.38 -6.01 -17.87
CA ARG A 220 -0.38 -4.89 -18.81
C ARG A 220 -1.40 -3.83 -18.39
N LEU A 221 -0.92 -2.65 -18.06
CA LEU A 221 -1.78 -1.50 -17.79
C LEU A 221 -2.43 -1.00 -19.09
N LYS A 222 -3.73 -0.73 -19.04
CA LYS A 222 -4.46 -0.08 -20.13
C LYS A 222 -4.98 1.27 -19.66
N LEU A 223 -4.56 2.30 -20.38
CA LEU A 223 -4.97 3.69 -20.17
C LEU A 223 -5.67 4.24 -21.41
N SER A 224 -6.50 5.26 -21.21
CA SER A 224 -6.80 6.25 -22.24
C SER A 224 -5.65 7.25 -22.39
N HIS A 225 -5.60 8.00 -23.48
CA HIS A 225 -4.60 9.06 -23.67
C HIS A 225 -4.65 10.09 -22.53
N ALA A 226 -5.85 10.51 -22.13
CA ALA A 226 -6.03 11.48 -21.05
C ALA A 226 -5.53 10.95 -19.68
N GLN A 227 -5.81 9.68 -19.37
CA GLN A 227 -5.29 9.05 -18.15
C GLN A 227 -3.77 8.95 -18.19
N ARG A 228 -3.19 8.56 -19.33
CA ARG A 228 -1.74 8.49 -19.52
C ARG A 228 -1.07 9.84 -19.28
N ASP A 229 -1.63 10.90 -19.86
CA ASP A 229 -1.12 12.26 -19.67
C ASP A 229 -1.25 12.72 -18.23
N ALA A 230 -2.38 12.44 -17.56
CA ALA A 230 -2.57 12.76 -16.15
C ALA A 230 -1.51 12.11 -15.26
N LEU A 231 -1.22 10.81 -15.45
CA LEU A 231 -0.18 10.10 -14.68
C LEU A 231 1.22 10.65 -14.93
N VAL A 232 1.53 11.05 -16.16
CA VAL A 232 2.85 11.59 -16.52
C VAL A 232 3.04 13.02 -16.02
N GLN A 233 1.98 13.83 -16.01
CA GLN A 233 2.02 15.22 -15.57
C GLN A 233 2.00 15.37 -14.04
N ASP A 234 1.52 14.37 -13.32
CA ASP A 234 1.55 14.32 -11.85
C ASP A 234 3.00 14.23 -11.33
N ALA A 235 3.53 15.37 -10.89
CA ALA A 235 4.91 15.45 -10.42
C ALA A 235 5.12 15.02 -8.95
N SER A 236 4.05 15.01 -8.13
CA SER A 236 4.09 14.39 -6.79
C SER A 236 4.00 12.87 -6.88
N GLY A 237 3.46 12.35 -7.99
CA GLY A 237 3.44 10.93 -8.31
C GLY A 237 2.38 10.14 -7.56
N ASP A 238 1.49 10.81 -6.83
CA ASP A 238 0.44 10.21 -6.00
C ASP A 238 -0.50 9.33 -6.85
N SER A 239 -0.87 9.81 -8.04
CA SER A 239 -1.71 9.05 -8.98
C SER A 239 -0.99 7.81 -9.52
N LEU A 240 0.31 7.92 -9.79
CA LEU A 240 1.10 6.81 -10.29
C LEU A 240 1.33 5.75 -9.21
N ASP A 241 1.49 6.18 -7.96
CA ASP A 241 1.62 5.28 -6.81
C ASP A 241 0.34 4.49 -6.54
N ALA A 242 -0.81 5.15 -6.64
CA ALA A 242 -2.10 4.49 -6.60
C ALA A 242 -2.22 3.43 -7.72
N VAL A 243 -1.78 3.75 -8.94
CA VAL A 243 -1.78 2.79 -10.07
C VAL A 243 -0.81 1.62 -9.85
N LEU A 244 0.37 1.85 -9.26
CA LEU A 244 1.31 0.78 -8.92
C LEU A 244 0.72 -0.14 -7.84
N CYS A 245 -0.01 0.40 -6.87
CA CYS A 245 -0.77 -0.39 -5.90
C CYS A 245 -1.92 -1.17 -6.54
N LEU A 246 -2.59 -0.59 -7.54
CA LEU A 246 -3.65 -1.26 -8.31
C LEU A 246 -3.12 -2.49 -9.04
N LEU A 247 -1.94 -2.39 -9.66
CA LEU A 247 -1.30 -3.53 -10.33
C LEU A 247 -0.89 -4.63 -9.35
N GLN A 248 -0.45 -4.26 -8.15
CA GLN A 248 -0.18 -5.23 -7.08
C GLN A 248 -1.46 -5.94 -6.62
N ALA A 249 -2.56 -5.22 -6.44
CA ALA A 249 -3.86 -5.81 -6.11
C ALA A 249 -4.37 -6.75 -7.23
N ALA A 250 -4.20 -6.35 -8.49
CA ALA A 250 -4.56 -7.14 -9.66
C ALA A 250 -3.77 -8.45 -9.74
N TRP A 251 -2.47 -8.41 -9.43
CA TRP A 251 -1.63 -9.61 -9.36
C TRP A 251 -2.11 -10.54 -8.24
N ALA A 252 -2.44 -9.97 -7.09
CA ALA A 252 -2.88 -10.72 -5.91
C ALA A 252 -4.24 -11.39 -6.13
N GLU A 253 -5.18 -10.67 -6.73
CA GLU A 253 -6.49 -11.21 -7.13
C GLU A 253 -6.33 -12.32 -8.18
N GLN A 254 -5.39 -12.18 -9.13
CA GLN A 254 -5.08 -13.27 -10.06
C GLN A 254 -4.57 -14.52 -9.32
N ARG A 255 -3.66 -14.38 -8.34
CA ARG A 255 -3.17 -15.50 -7.53
C ARG A 255 -4.30 -16.18 -6.77
N HIS A 256 -5.23 -15.40 -6.23
CA HIS A 256 -6.42 -15.93 -5.55
C HIS A 256 -7.34 -16.70 -6.50
N ALA A 257 -7.60 -16.17 -7.69
CA ALA A 257 -8.38 -16.86 -8.72
C ALA A 257 -7.72 -18.18 -9.19
N GLU A 258 -6.39 -18.29 -9.08
CA GLU A 258 -5.61 -19.51 -9.34
C GLU A 258 -5.58 -20.48 -8.15
N GLY A 259 -6.26 -20.16 -7.04
CA GLY A 259 -6.43 -21.04 -5.87
C GLY A 259 -5.56 -20.70 -4.66
N ASN A 260 -4.78 -19.62 -4.68
CA ASN A 260 -4.02 -19.18 -3.51
C ASN A 260 -4.90 -18.37 -2.55
N ALA A 261 -5.36 -19.00 -1.47
CA ALA A 261 -6.21 -18.39 -0.45
C ALA A 261 -5.60 -17.14 0.24
N LEU A 262 -4.27 -16.97 0.18
CA LEU A 262 -3.58 -15.81 0.75
C LEU A 262 -3.23 -14.76 -0.31
N TYR A 263 -3.87 -14.77 -1.49
CA TYR A 263 -3.67 -13.74 -2.52
C TYR A 263 -2.21 -13.59 -2.97
N GLY A 264 -1.44 -14.67 -2.90
CA GLY A 264 -0.01 -14.67 -3.25
C GLY A 264 0.95 -14.29 -2.11
N LEU A 265 0.44 -13.96 -0.92
CA LEU A 265 1.27 -13.76 0.27
C LEU A 265 1.96 -15.08 0.70
N PRO A 266 3.12 -15.02 1.39
CA PRO A 266 3.83 -16.22 1.81
C PRO A 266 3.03 -17.06 2.81
N PRO A 267 2.95 -18.40 2.62
CA PRO A 267 2.50 -19.29 3.67
C PRO A 267 3.49 -19.21 4.83
N GLY A 268 3.01 -18.89 6.02
CA GLY A 268 3.86 -18.65 7.20
C GLY A 268 4.36 -17.21 7.35
N LEU A 269 3.75 -16.24 6.67
CA LEU A 269 3.93 -14.83 7.03
C LEU A 269 3.68 -14.63 8.53
N ASP A 270 4.40 -13.70 9.14
CA ASP A 270 4.25 -13.41 10.55
C ASP A 270 2.85 -12.79 10.80
N PRO A 271 1.98 -13.43 11.60
CA PRO A 271 0.60 -12.97 11.79
C PRO A 271 0.49 -11.68 12.61
N LEU A 272 1.59 -11.19 13.20
CA LEU A 272 1.65 -9.89 13.89
C LEU A 272 2.20 -8.78 12.98
N GLU A 273 3.11 -9.10 12.06
CA GLU A 273 3.77 -8.09 11.22
C GLU A 273 3.07 -7.84 9.87
N GLY A 274 2.46 -8.90 9.32
CA GLY A 274 1.92 -8.90 7.96
C GLY A 274 3.00 -9.06 6.89
N TRP A 275 2.61 -8.84 5.63
CA TRP A 275 3.53 -8.92 4.49
C TRP A 275 3.12 -7.95 3.38
N ILE A 276 4.10 -7.31 2.75
CA ILE A 276 3.87 -6.46 1.58
C ILE A 276 3.64 -7.37 0.38
N VAL A 277 2.49 -7.24 -0.27
CA VAL A 277 2.14 -8.05 -1.43
C VAL A 277 3.16 -7.86 -2.55
N THR A 278 3.46 -8.95 -3.26
CA THR A 278 4.51 -9.03 -4.27
C THR A 278 5.96 -8.91 -3.75
N ALA A 279 6.23 -8.60 -2.48
CA ALA A 279 7.59 -8.68 -1.95
C ALA A 279 8.08 -10.14 -1.96
N GLU A 280 9.31 -10.34 -2.42
CA GLU A 280 9.91 -11.67 -2.52
C GLU A 280 10.08 -12.29 -1.13
N LYS A 281 10.00 -13.62 -1.06
CA LYS A 281 10.33 -14.33 0.17
C LYS A 281 11.85 -14.30 0.33
N PRO A 282 12.36 -14.12 1.56
CA PRO A 282 13.77 -14.39 1.83
C PRO A 282 14.12 -15.86 1.56
#